data_AF-A0A7S3KBU5-F1
#
_entry.id   AF-A0A7S3KBU5-F1
#
_cell.length_a   1.000
_cell.length_b   1.000
_cell.length_c   1.000
_cell.angle_alpha   90.00
_cell.angle_beta   90.00
_cell.angle_gamma   90.00
#
_symmetry.space_group_name_H-M   'P 1'
#
loop_
_entity.id
_entity.type
_entity.pdbx_description
1 polymer ?
#
loop_
_entity_poly.entity_id
_entity_poly.type
_entity_poly.pdbx_seq_one_letter_code
_entity_poly.pdbx_strand_id
1 'polypeptide(L)'
;CEKPLEFLLIQNKETTDAFESMEHLKRFIQPDKVSKLKNTSLTLFVEHSAITEEIFTDEMLDLIQQLEKSIVTLHVTDQLCYNNYSLCLKAQVAIFASRD
;
A
#
# COMPACT_ATOMS: atom_id res chain seq x y z
N CYS A 1 11.24 -11.06 18.99
CA CYS A 1 11.56 -10.39 17.73
C CYS A 1 10.30 -9.72 17.23
N GLU A 2 10.28 -8.40 17.17
CA GLU A 2 9.35 -7.69 16.31
C GLU A 2 9.66 -8.12 14.86
N LYS A 3 8.63 -8.44 14.08
CA LYS A 3 8.81 -8.77 12.67
C LYS A 3 8.92 -7.46 11.89
N PRO A 4 9.81 -7.37 10.89
CA PRO A 4 9.80 -6.23 9.98
C PRO A 4 8.41 -6.04 9.38
N LEU A 5 8.02 -4.78 9.25
CA LEU A 5 6.73 -4.37 8.73
C LEU A 5 6.96 -3.90 7.30
N GLU A 6 6.48 -4.64 6.32
CA GLU A 6 6.46 -4.21 4.93
C GLU A 6 5.08 -4.45 4.31
N PHE A 7 4.46 -3.38 3.79
CA PHE A 7 3.24 -3.46 3.00
C PHE A 7 3.19 -2.41 1.89
N LEU A 8 2.53 -2.79 0.80
CA LEU A 8 2.26 -1.95 -0.36
C LEU A 8 0.76 -1.97 -0.65
N LEU A 9 0.12 -0.81 -0.60
CA LEU A 9 -1.23 -0.59 -1.10
C LEU A 9 -1.14 0.23 -2.39
N ILE A 10 -1.56 -0.36 -3.51
CA ILE A 10 -1.31 0.21 -4.84
C ILE A 10 -2.53 0.09 -5.75
N GLN A 11 -2.71 1.02 -6.69
CA GLN A 11 -3.74 0.86 -7.71
C GLN A 11 -3.47 -0.36 -8.59
N ASN A 12 -4.52 -1.11 -8.91
CA ASN A 12 -4.41 -2.34 -9.70
C ASN A 12 -3.70 -2.11 -11.05
N LYS A 13 -3.93 -0.95 -11.67
CA LYS A 13 -3.30 -0.58 -12.96
C LYS A 13 -1.80 -0.29 -12.87
N GLU A 14 -1.30 0.08 -11.70
CA GLU A 14 0.11 0.46 -11.46
C GLU A 14 0.94 -0.70 -10.90
N THR A 15 0.30 -1.85 -10.65
CA THR A 15 0.92 -2.98 -9.96
C THR A 15 2.12 -3.53 -10.76
N THR A 16 1.95 -3.78 -12.06
CA THR A 16 3.03 -4.31 -12.92
C THR A 16 4.26 -3.40 -12.90
N ASP A 17 4.08 -2.10 -13.13
CA ASP A 17 5.15 -1.10 -13.20
C ASP A 17 5.91 -0.99 -11.86
N ALA A 18 5.19 -1.08 -10.73
CA ALA A 18 5.81 -1.09 -9.41
C ALA A 18 6.67 -2.34 -9.19
N PHE A 19 6.20 -3.53 -9.57
CA PHE A 19 6.96 -4.76 -9.45
C PHE A 19 8.15 -4.85 -10.43
N GLU A 20 8.08 -4.17 -11.57
CA GLU A 20 9.21 -4.02 -12.49
C GLU A 20 10.27 -3.06 -11.96
N SER A 21 9.86 -1.97 -11.33
CA SER A 21 10.78 -0.96 -10.78
C SER A 21 11.34 -1.29 -9.39
N MET A 22 10.65 -2.13 -8.60
CA MET A 22 11.00 -2.45 -7.22
C MET A 22 11.14 -3.97 -7.04
N GLU A 23 12.29 -4.51 -7.45
CA GLU A 23 12.55 -5.96 -7.52
C GLU A 23 12.42 -6.68 -6.15
N HIS A 24 12.65 -5.98 -5.04
CA HIS A 24 12.50 -6.50 -3.68
C HIS A 24 11.04 -6.85 -3.34
N LEU A 25 10.07 -6.10 -3.86
CA LEU A 25 8.65 -6.36 -3.61
C LEU A 25 8.25 -7.76 -4.10
N LYS A 26 8.85 -8.24 -5.21
CA LYS A 26 8.61 -9.60 -5.74
C LYS A 26 9.00 -10.72 -4.78
N ARG A 27 9.92 -10.42 -3.84
CA ARG A 27 10.52 -11.43 -2.94
C ARG A 27 9.85 -11.47 -1.58
N PHE A 28 9.39 -10.33 -1.08
CA PHE A 28 9.01 -10.20 0.33
C PHE A 28 7.50 -10.02 0.52
N ILE A 29 6.83 -9.28 -0.35
CA ILE A 29 5.39 -9.02 -0.18
C ILE A 29 4.53 -9.84 -1.12
N GLN A 30 3.46 -10.42 -0.57
CA GLN A 30 2.49 -11.23 -1.29
C GLN A 30 1.12 -10.56 -1.25
N PRO A 31 0.27 -10.75 -2.28
CA PRO A 31 -1.06 -10.18 -2.28
C PRO A 31 -1.88 -10.74 -1.12
N ASP A 32 -2.49 -9.84 -0.34
CA ASP A 32 -3.37 -10.22 0.76
C ASP A 32 -4.81 -9.82 0.47
N LYS A 33 -5.75 -10.57 1.06
CA LYS A 33 -7.18 -10.43 0.79
C LYS A 33 -7.87 -9.74 1.95
N VAL A 34 -8.05 -8.43 1.82
CA VAL A 34 -8.91 -7.66 2.72
C VAL A 34 -10.31 -7.51 2.12
N SER A 35 -11.32 -7.99 2.83
CA SER A 35 -12.73 -7.98 2.39
C SER A 35 -13.20 -6.61 1.91
N LYS A 36 -12.86 -5.53 2.66
CA LYS A 36 -13.24 -4.16 2.34
C LYS A 36 -12.53 -3.60 1.10
N LEU A 37 -11.32 -4.07 0.79
CA LEU A 37 -10.58 -3.66 -0.41
C LEU A 37 -11.09 -4.35 -1.69
N LYS A 38 -11.90 -5.41 -1.59
CA LYS A 38 -12.46 -6.08 -2.79
C LYS A 38 -13.31 -5.15 -3.66
N ASN A 39 -13.85 -4.09 -3.07
CA ASN A 39 -14.70 -3.11 -3.76
C ASN A 39 -13.94 -1.85 -4.18
N THR A 40 -12.62 -1.80 -3.95
CA THR A 40 -11.77 -0.66 -4.31
C THR A 40 -10.93 -0.97 -5.54
N SER A 41 -10.32 0.08 -6.10
CA SER A 41 -9.34 -0.06 -7.19
C SER A 41 -7.92 -0.40 -6.71
N LEU A 42 -7.78 -0.77 -5.43
CA LEU A 42 -6.50 -0.97 -4.74
C LEU A 42 -6.25 -2.45 -4.47
N THR A 43 -4.99 -2.87 -4.59
CA THR A 43 -4.48 -4.17 -4.13
C THR A 43 -3.51 -3.95 -2.98
N LEU A 44 -3.65 -4.76 -1.94
CA LEU A 44 -2.71 -4.82 -0.83
C LEU A 44 -1.74 -5.99 -1.02
N PHE A 45 -0.46 -5.70 -0.84
CA PHE A 45 0.61 -6.68 -0.70
C PHE A 45 1.25 -6.51 0.66
N VAL A 46 1.50 -7.61 1.37
CA VAL A 46 2.11 -7.60 2.71
C VAL A 46 3.19 -8.66 2.81
N GLU A 47 4.19 -8.41 3.65
CA GLU A 47 5.20 -9.44 3.98
C GLU A 47 4.59 -10.60 4.77
N HIS A 48 3.62 -10.30 5.64
CA HIS A 48 2.93 -11.30 6.46
C HIS A 48 1.49 -10.87 6.72
N SER A 49 0.53 -11.80 6.66
CA SER A 49 -0.89 -11.52 6.91
C SER A 49 -1.21 -10.94 8.30
N ALA A 50 -0.31 -11.09 9.27
CA ALA A 50 -0.47 -10.50 10.61
C ALA A 50 -0.40 -8.97 10.57
N ILE A 51 0.37 -8.41 9.63
CA ILE A 51 0.46 -6.97 9.37
C ILE A 51 -0.91 -6.41 8.99
N THR A 52 -1.66 -7.18 8.21
CA THR A 52 -3.02 -6.81 7.78
C THR A 52 -3.96 -6.66 8.96
N GLU A 53 -3.94 -7.62 9.90
CA GLU A 53 -4.80 -7.62 11.08
C GLU A 53 -4.44 -6.48 12.06
N GLU A 54 -3.16 -6.12 12.16
CA GLU A 54 -2.68 -5.08 13.07
C GLU A 54 -2.89 -3.66 12.54
N ILE A 55 -2.71 -3.44 11.23
CA ILE A 55 -2.70 -2.09 10.63
C ILE A 55 -4.04 -1.74 9.99
N PHE A 56 -4.67 -2.69 9.30
CA PHE A 56 -5.87 -2.43 8.52
C PHE A 56 -7.12 -2.62 9.39
N THR A 57 -7.18 -1.83 10.46
CA THR A 57 -8.38 -1.69 11.30
C THR A 57 -9.54 -1.13 10.47
N ASP A 58 -10.76 -1.26 11.00
CA ASP A 58 -11.95 -0.73 10.31
C ASP A 58 -11.86 0.77 10.03
N GLU A 59 -11.34 1.55 10.97
CA GLU A 59 -11.13 3.00 10.80
C GLU A 59 -10.16 3.32 9.67
N MET A 60 -9.04 2.59 9.60
CA MET A 60 -8.04 2.77 8.54
C MET A 60 -8.59 2.37 7.18
N LEU A 61 -9.37 1.27 7.11
CA LEU A 61 -10.00 0.82 5.88
C LEU A 61 -11.04 1.81 5.37
N ASP A 62 -11.82 2.42 6.27
CA ASP A 62 -12.80 3.43 5.91
C ASP A 62 -12.11 4.70 5.37
N LEU A 63 -10.97 5.09 5.95
CA LEU A 63 -10.14 6.19 5.44
C LEU A 63 -9.55 5.88 4.05
N ILE A 64 -8.99 4.67 3.89
CA ILE A 64 -8.46 4.21 2.59
C ILE A 64 -9.55 4.27 1.52
N GLN A 65 -10.77 3.84 1.85
CA GLN A 65 -11.89 3.84 0.90
C GLN A 65 -12.29 5.27 0.49
N GLN A 66 -12.27 6.23 1.42
CA GLN A 66 -12.52 7.64 1.08
C GLN A 66 -11.44 8.24 0.18
N LEU A 67 -10.19 7.81 0.37
CA LEU A 67 -9.02 8.34 -0.34
C LEU A 67 -8.62 7.53 -1.57
N GLU A 68 -9.32 6.45 -1.92
CA GLU A 68 -8.85 5.48 -2.93
C GLU A 68 -8.48 6.12 -4.27
N LYS A 69 -9.20 7.18 -4.67
CA LYS A 69 -8.99 7.89 -5.94
C LYS A 69 -7.70 8.70 -5.95
N SER A 70 -7.15 9.01 -4.78
CA SER A 70 -5.92 9.78 -4.59
C SER A 70 -4.71 8.90 -4.24
N ILE A 71 -4.95 7.65 -3.85
CA ILE A 71 -3.88 6.68 -3.56
C ILE A 71 -3.45 6.07 -4.88
N VAL A 72 -2.25 6.42 -5.35
CA VAL A 72 -1.57 5.71 -6.45
C VAL A 72 -0.76 4.55 -5.86
N THR A 73 0.09 4.87 -4.89
CA THR A 73 0.92 3.91 -4.16
C THR A 73 1.13 4.39 -2.72
N LEU A 74 0.92 3.51 -1.77
CA LEU A 74 1.26 3.68 -0.36
C LEU A 74 2.17 2.50 0.03
N HIS A 75 3.45 2.79 0.25
CA HIS A 75 4.45 1.79 0.63
C HIS A 75 4.98 2.12 2.01
N VAL A 76 4.90 1.18 2.93
CA VAL A 76 5.47 1.28 4.27
C VAL A 76 6.43 0.11 4.47
N THR A 77 7.63 0.41 4.95
CA THR A 77 8.70 -0.58 5.17
C THR A 77 9.47 -0.22 6.44
N ASP A 78 9.86 -1.20 7.25
CA ASP A 78 10.75 -0.99 8.40
C ASP A 78 12.19 -0.79 7.91
N GLN A 79 12.66 0.46 7.99
CA GLN A 79 14.01 0.81 7.57
C GLN A 79 15.12 0.13 8.38
N LEU A 80 14.84 -0.33 9.61
CA LEU A 80 15.84 -1.03 10.42
C LEU A 80 16.27 -2.35 9.79
N CYS A 81 15.35 -3.02 9.10
CA CYS A 81 15.60 -4.25 8.35
C CYS A 81 15.99 -3.97 6.90
N TYR A 82 15.51 -2.86 6.32
CA TYR A 82 15.69 -2.50 4.92
C TYR A 82 16.50 -1.20 4.75
N ASN A 83 17.71 -1.16 5.35
CA ASN A 83 18.59 0.02 5.48
C ASN A 83 18.99 0.75 4.17
N ASN A 84 18.57 0.27 3.00
CA ASN A 84 18.88 0.87 1.69
C ASN A 84 17.65 1.40 0.94
N TYR A 85 16.47 1.42 1.57
CA TYR A 85 15.23 1.87 0.93
C TYR A 85 14.69 3.13 1.59
N SER A 86 14.57 4.21 0.81
CA SER A 86 13.89 5.42 1.26
C SER A 86 12.42 5.10 1.54
N LEU A 87 11.94 5.38 2.75
CA LEU A 87 10.52 5.46 3.05
C LEU A 87 9.87 6.42 2.06
N CYS A 88 9.03 5.89 1.18
CA CYS A 88 8.44 6.64 0.09
C CYS A 88 6.93 6.69 0.27
N LEU A 89 6.43 7.76 0.90
CA LEU A 89 5.02 8.10 0.89
C LEU A 89 4.74 8.96 -0.35
N LYS A 90 4.25 8.34 -1.43
CA LYS A 90 3.91 9.03 -2.68
C LYS A 90 2.40 9.06 -2.91
N ALA A 91 1.74 10.08 -2.35
CA ALA A 91 0.36 10.39 -2.69
C ALA A 91 0.34 11.42 -3.83
N GLN A 92 -0.33 11.09 -4.95
CA GLN A 92 -0.57 12.04 -6.02
C GLN A 92 -2.03 12.50 -5.95
N VAL A 93 -2.25 13.65 -5.33
CA VAL A 93 -3.58 14.24 -5.21
C VAL A 93 -3.89 15.03 -6.48
N ALA A 94 -4.84 14.54 -7.29
CA ALA A 94 -5.43 15.35 -8.35
C ALA A 94 -6.38 16.38 -7.70
N ILE A 95 -5.89 17.60 -7.49
CA ILE A 95 -6.74 18.72 -7.08
C ILE A 95 -7.54 19.17 -8.30
N PHE A 96 -8.78 18.70 -8.41
CA PHE A 96 -9.73 19.26 -9.35
C PHE A 96 -10.21 20.59 -8.77
N ALA A 97 -9.69 21.70 -9.26
CA ALA A 97 -10.29 23.00 -9.01
C ALA A 97 -11.70 22.97 -9.60
N SER A 98 -12.73 22.97 -8.75
CA SER A 98 -14.10 23.26 -9.17
C SER A 98 -14.10 24.67 -9.74
N ARG A 99 -14.31 24.78 -11.05
CA ARG A 99 -14.66 26.05 -11.69
C ARG A 99 -16.13 26.29 -11.38
N ASP A 100 -16.39 27.20 -10.45
CA ASP A 100 -17.61 28.00 -10.42
C ASP A 100 -17.34 29.33 -11.13
#